data_AF-A0A1V5NE98-F1
#
_entry.id   AF-A0A1V5NE98-F1
#
_cell.length_a   1.000
_cell.length_b   1.000
_cell.length_c   1.000
_cell.angle_alpha   90.00
_cell.angle_beta   90.00
_cell.angle_gamma   90.00
#
_symmetry.space_group_name_H-M   'P 1'
#
loop_
_entity.id
_entity.type
_entity.pdbx_description
1 polymer ?
#
loop_
_entity_poly.entity_id
_entity_poly.type
_entity_poly.pdbx_seq_one_letter_code
_entity_poly.pdbx_strand_id
1 'polypeptide(L)'
;MGGESERRKHRRLHIRTDIFCRKIGSENFHNFTANTLNISTQGLLAESILHKEIRAGDLFNLELDLPEEDRTDLLGGKVSAYGKVVRIVETCEKTGRKHIAFQFCTRPQFEI
;
A
#
# COMPACT_ATOMS: atom_id res chain seq x y z
N MET A 1 -10.21 -31.23 -12.57
CA MET A 1 -10.69 -29.97 -11.97
C MET A 1 -9.58 -29.42 -11.09
N GLY A 2 -8.74 -28.55 -11.65
CA GLY A 2 -7.60 -27.98 -10.92
C GLY A 2 -8.09 -26.87 -10.01
N GLY A 3 -8.30 -27.18 -8.72
CA GLY A 3 -8.43 -26.16 -7.70
C GLY A 3 -7.10 -25.45 -7.57
N GLU A 4 -6.99 -24.25 -8.12
CA GLU A 4 -5.84 -23.38 -7.90
C GLU A 4 -5.71 -23.16 -6.39
N SER A 5 -4.80 -23.88 -5.75
CA SER A 5 -4.54 -23.73 -4.32
C SER A 5 -4.16 -22.28 -4.08
N GLU A 6 -5.02 -21.55 -3.36
CA GLU A 6 -4.81 -20.17 -2.96
C GLU A 6 -3.39 -20.01 -2.41
N ARG A 7 -2.51 -19.35 -3.17
CA ARG A 7 -1.09 -19.19 -2.81
C ARG A 7 -0.88 -18.17 -1.69
N ARG A 8 -1.92 -17.42 -1.31
CA ARG A 8 -1.82 -16.33 -0.34
C ARG A 8 -1.92 -16.88 1.08
N LYS A 9 -0.88 -16.61 1.88
CA LYS A 9 -0.83 -16.98 3.31
C LYS A 9 -1.79 -16.17 4.19
N HIS A 10 -2.22 -14.99 3.75
CA HIS A 10 -3.10 -14.10 4.52
C HIS A 10 -4.24 -13.56 3.66
N ARG A 11 -5.43 -13.53 4.27
CA ARG A 11 -6.62 -12.90 3.68
C ARG A 11 -6.36 -11.41 3.49
N ARG A 12 -6.79 -10.88 2.35
CA ARG A 12 -6.71 -9.45 2.03
C ARG A 12 -8.05 -8.80 2.31
N LEU A 13 -8.03 -7.74 3.11
CA LEU A 13 -9.19 -6.87 3.34
C LEU A 13 -9.23 -5.85 2.21
N HIS A 14 -10.36 -5.77 1.53
CA HIS A 14 -10.60 -4.77 0.50
C HIS A 14 -10.96 -3.46 1.21
N ILE A 15 -9.96 -2.61 1.38
CA ILE A 15 -10.10 -1.27 1.95
C ILE A 15 -9.56 -0.26 0.95
N ARG A 16 -10.30 0.83 0.78
CA ARG A 16 -9.85 2.01 0.03
C ARG A 16 -9.61 3.14 1.00
N THR A 17 -8.34 3.45 1.23
CA THR A 17 -7.92 4.62 1.97
C THR A 17 -6.73 5.26 1.27
N ASP A 18 -6.55 6.55 1.49
CA ASP A 18 -5.38 7.28 1.04
C ASP A 18 -4.16 6.84 1.85
N ILE A 19 -3.05 6.66 1.13
CA ILE A 19 -1.75 6.33 1.72
C ILE A 19 -0.73 7.35 1.26
N PHE A 20 0.05 7.82 2.20
CA PHE A 20 1.20 8.65 1.95
C PHE A 20 2.45 7.77 1.90
N CYS A 21 3.14 7.78 0.75
CA CYS A 21 4.33 6.98 0.51
C CYS A 21 5.54 7.91 0.49
N ARG A 22 6.47 7.73 1.44
CA ARG A 22 7.73 8.49 1.53
C ARG A 22 8.92 7.59 1.24
N LYS A 23 9.66 7.85 0.16
CA LYS A 23 10.82 7.02 -0.22
C LYS A 23 11.93 7.10 0.84
N ILE A 24 12.52 5.97 1.17
CA ILE A 24 13.64 5.86 2.12
C ILE A 24 14.95 5.73 1.35
N GLY A 25 16.00 6.42 1.80
CA GLY A 25 17.35 6.28 1.25
C GLY A 25 17.58 6.96 -0.10
N SER A 26 16.72 7.91 -0.48
CA SER A 26 16.88 8.73 -1.69
C SER A 26 17.06 10.19 -1.29
N GLU A 27 18.07 10.87 -1.81
CA GLU A 27 18.26 12.32 -1.63
C GLU A 27 17.14 13.12 -2.31
N ASN A 28 16.56 12.57 -3.37
CA ASN A 28 15.35 13.10 -3.99
C ASN A 28 14.12 12.65 -3.19
N PHE A 29 13.36 13.61 -2.67
CA PHE A 29 12.07 13.40 -2.00
C PHE A 29 11.03 12.85 -3.00
N HIS A 30 11.06 11.54 -3.24
CA HIS A 30 10.05 10.82 -4.01
C HIS A 30 8.88 10.46 -3.11
N ASN A 31 8.18 11.49 -2.65
CA ASN A 31 6.92 11.34 -1.92
C ASN A 31 5.76 11.36 -2.91
N PHE A 32 4.75 10.54 -2.64
CA PHE A 32 3.51 10.52 -3.40
C PHE A 32 2.36 9.98 -2.56
N THR A 33 1.15 10.29 -2.99
CA THR A 33 -0.08 9.70 -2.46
C THR A 33 -0.60 8.60 -3.39
N ALA A 34 -1.18 7.57 -2.80
CA ALA A 34 -1.81 6.47 -3.51
C ALA A 34 -3.09 6.07 -2.76
N ASN A 35 -3.97 5.34 -3.43
CA ASN A 35 -5.17 4.79 -2.83
C ASN A 35 -4.99 3.29 -2.64
N THR A 36 -5.21 2.75 -1.43
CA THR A 36 -5.21 1.29 -1.26
C THR A 36 -6.35 0.67 -2.05
N LEU A 37 -6.10 -0.51 -2.59
CA LEU A 37 -7.13 -1.39 -3.14
C LEU A 37 -7.41 -2.57 -2.20
N ASN A 38 -6.36 -3.03 -1.52
CA ASN A 38 -6.46 -4.04 -0.48
C ASN A 38 -5.25 -4.00 0.46
N ILE A 39 -5.45 -4.43 1.69
CA ILE A 39 -4.43 -4.58 2.73
C ILE A 39 -4.45 -5.99 3.30
N SER A 40 -3.30 -6.47 3.75
CA SER A 40 -3.14 -7.67 4.56
C SER A 40 -2.09 -7.41 5.63
N THR A 41 -1.93 -8.34 6.57
CA THR A 41 -0.89 -8.24 7.61
C THR A 41 0.55 -8.26 7.06
N GLN A 42 0.75 -8.67 5.80
CA GLN A 42 2.08 -8.76 5.18
C GLN A 42 2.33 -7.74 4.07
N GLY A 43 1.34 -6.94 3.71
CA GLY A 43 1.49 -5.98 2.62
C GLY A 43 0.17 -5.46 2.10
N LEU A 44 0.26 -4.52 1.15
CA LEU A 44 -0.87 -3.85 0.55
C LEU A 44 -0.70 -3.72 -0.96
N LEU A 45 -1.82 -3.51 -1.65
CA LEU A 45 -1.87 -3.09 -3.04
C LEU A 45 -2.42 -1.67 -3.08
N ALA A 46 -1.72 -0.77 -3.76
CA ALA A 46 -2.17 0.61 -3.94
C ALA A 46 -2.25 0.96 -5.43
N GLU A 47 -3.14 1.87 -5.77
CA GLU A 47 -3.27 2.50 -7.08
C GLU A 47 -2.81 3.95 -6.98
N SER A 48 -1.98 4.40 -7.92
CA SER A 48 -1.61 5.80 -8.02
C SER A 48 -1.36 6.21 -9.46
N ILE A 49 -1.56 7.50 -9.72
CA ILE A 49 -1.24 8.15 -10.99
C ILE A 49 0.15 8.78 -10.79
N LEU A 50 1.18 7.98 -11.01
CA LEU A 50 2.56 8.39 -10.78
C LEU A 50 3.26 8.75 -12.09
N HIS A 51 3.78 9.97 -12.12
CA HIS A 51 4.72 10.42 -13.15
C HIS A 51 6.19 10.15 -12.77
N LYS A 52 6.47 9.65 -11.56
CA LYS A 52 7.82 9.38 -11.05
C LYS A 52 8.20 7.90 -11.25
N GLU A 53 9.47 7.64 -11.57
CA GLU A 53 10.02 6.29 -11.66
C GLU A 53 10.10 5.64 -10.27
N ILE A 54 9.14 4.75 -9.96
CA ILE A 54 9.25 3.80 -8.86
C ILE A 54 9.74 2.48 -9.42
N ARG A 55 10.63 1.80 -8.70
CA ARG A 55 11.19 0.52 -9.13
C ARG A 55 10.89 -0.57 -8.11
N ALA A 56 10.78 -1.82 -8.59
CA ALA A 56 10.76 -2.96 -7.70
C ALA A 56 12.05 -2.98 -6.86
N GLY A 57 11.91 -3.17 -5.56
CA GLY A 57 13.02 -3.08 -4.62
C GLY A 57 13.06 -1.80 -3.78
N ASP A 58 12.42 -0.73 -4.25
CA ASP A 58 12.39 0.54 -3.52
C ASP A 58 11.69 0.39 -2.15
N LEU A 59 12.23 1.08 -1.15
CA LEU A 59 11.70 1.10 0.21
C LEU A 59 10.97 2.41 0.47
N PHE A 60 9.81 2.31 1.12
CA PHE A 60 8.96 3.42 1.47
C PHE A 60 8.49 3.32 2.93
N ASN A 61 8.40 4.48 3.59
CA ASN A 61 7.52 4.62 4.74
C ASN A 61 6.11 4.84 4.22
N LEU A 62 5.18 3.98 4.63
CA LEU A 62 3.78 4.02 4.26
C LEU A 62 3.00 4.50 5.46
N GLU A 63 2.32 5.62 5.32
CA GLU A 63 1.42 6.18 6.32
C GLU A 63 0.00 6.07 5.76
N LEU A 64 -0.89 5.40 6.48
CA LEU A 64 -2.29 5.25 6.10
C LEU A 64 -3.15 5.94 7.17
N ASP A 65 -4.04 6.82 6.74
CA ASP A 65 -5.07 7.35 7.61
C ASP A 65 -6.27 6.40 7.55
N LEU A 66 -6.65 5.78 8.68
CA LEU A 66 -7.88 5.00 8.74
C LEU A 66 -9.04 5.96 9.04
N PRO A 67 -10.10 5.99 8.20
CA PRO A 67 -11.23 6.87 8.45
C PRO A 67 -11.90 6.48 9.77
N GLU A 68 -12.17 7.48 10.62
CA GLU A 68 -13.06 7.35 11.76
C GLU A 68 -14.47 7.04 11.23
N GLU A 69 -14.95 5.80 11.41
CA GLU A 69 -16.38 5.55 11.27
C GLU A 69 -17.09 6.06 12.53
N ASP A 70 -18.21 6.76 12.35
CA ASP A 70 -19.13 7.28 13.39
C ASP A 70 -19.72 6.21 14.35
N ARG A 71 -19.20 4.98 14.31
CA ARG A 71 -19.57 3.89 15.22
C ARG A 71 -18.45 3.72 16.23
N THR A 72 -18.80 4.02 17.48
CA THR A 72 -18.03 4.28 18.70
C THR A 72 -16.96 3.23 19.11
N ASP A 73 -16.62 2.23 18.29
CA ASP A 73 -15.76 1.10 18.67
C ASP A 73 -14.65 0.75 17.65
N LEU A 74 -14.48 1.51 16.56
CA LEU A 74 -13.42 1.26 15.57
C LEU A 74 -12.43 2.41 15.55
N LEU A 75 -11.18 2.10 15.91
CA LEU A 75 -10.07 3.03 15.99
C LEU A 75 -9.96 3.89 14.72
N GLY A 76 -10.30 5.18 14.85
CA GLY A 76 -9.62 6.22 14.12
C GLY A 76 -8.14 6.19 14.47
N GLY A 77 -7.27 6.30 13.47
CA GLY A 77 -5.86 6.22 13.77
C GLY A 77 -4.98 6.21 12.53
N LYS A 78 -3.69 6.40 12.78
CA LYS A 78 -2.66 6.36 11.75
C LYS A 78 -1.98 5.01 11.80
N VAL A 79 -1.87 4.37 10.64
CA VAL A 79 -1.08 3.16 10.48
C VAL A 79 0.21 3.53 9.77
N SER A 80 1.34 3.28 10.42
CA SER A 80 2.66 3.45 9.81
C SER A 80 3.31 2.10 9.57
N ALA A 81 3.89 1.90 8.38
CA ALA A 81 4.55 0.67 8.01
C ALA A 81 5.68 0.90 7.02
N TYR A 82 6.80 0.19 7.20
CA TYR A 82 7.83 0.14 6.18
C TYR A 82 7.47 -0.89 5.11
N GLY A 83 7.45 -0.47 3.85
CA GLY A 83 7.07 -1.30 2.72
C GLY A 83 8.13 -1.32 1.62
N LYS A 84 8.42 -2.52 1.12
CA LYS A 84 9.21 -2.73 -0.10
C LYS A 84 8.29 -2.91 -1.30
N VAL A 85 8.59 -2.25 -2.41
CA VAL A 85 7.88 -2.48 -3.68
C VAL A 85 8.27 -3.86 -4.21
N VAL A 86 7.29 -4.74 -4.35
CA VAL A 86 7.49 -6.10 -4.90
C VAL A 86 7.24 -6.13 -6.40
N ARG A 87 6.22 -5.41 -6.86
CA ARG A 87 5.87 -5.32 -8.27
C ARG A 87 5.07 -4.06 -8.57
N ILE A 88 5.15 -3.62 -9.82
CA ILE A 88 4.39 -2.51 -10.38
C ILE A 88 3.70 -3.06 -11.63
N VAL A 89 2.40 -2.84 -11.75
CA VAL A 89 1.59 -3.25 -12.89
C VAL A 89 0.93 -2.00 -13.45
N GLU A 90 1.15 -1.72 -14.73
CA GLU A 90 0.44 -0.64 -15.41
C GLU A 90 -0.96 -1.14 -15.76
N THR A 91 -1.99 -0.47 -15.27
CA THR A 91 -3.37 -0.90 -15.47
C THR A 91 -4.04 -0.23 -16.65
N CYS A 92 -3.60 0.98 -17.01
CA CYS A 92 -4.13 1.67 -18.18
C CYS A 92 -3.11 2.68 -18.71
N GLU A 93 -2.47 2.34 -19.84
CA GLU A 93 -1.48 3.19 -20.52
C GLU A 93 -2.00 4.59 -20.83
N LYS A 94 -3.30 4.72 -21.12
CA LYS A 94 -3.94 6.02 -21.43
C LYS A 94 -4.12 6.95 -20.23
N THR A 95 -4.19 6.41 -19.01
CA THR A 95 -4.43 7.21 -17.79
C THR A 95 -3.19 7.32 -16.90
N GLY A 96 -2.13 6.57 -17.19
CA GLY A 96 -0.93 6.52 -16.37
C GLY A 96 -1.15 5.87 -14.99
N ARG A 97 -2.29 5.19 -14.78
CA ARG A 97 -2.57 4.50 -13.53
C ARG A 97 -1.68 3.27 -13.38
N LYS A 98 -1.04 3.17 -12.22
CA LYS A 98 -0.18 2.04 -11.86
C LYS A 98 -0.67 1.43 -10.55
N HIS A 99 -0.69 0.11 -10.52
CA HIS A 99 -0.90 -0.68 -9.31
C HIS A 99 0.45 -1.07 -8.73
N ILE A 100 0.69 -0.70 -7.48
CA ILE A 100 1.94 -0.89 -6.78
C ILE A 100 1.68 -1.84 -5.63
N ALA A 101 2.35 -3.00 -5.66
CA ALA A 101 2.27 -3.96 -4.57
C ALA A 101 3.44 -3.74 -3.61
N PHE A 102 3.10 -3.48 -2.36
CA PHE A 102 4.03 -3.35 -1.26
C PHE A 102 4.00 -4.59 -0.38
N GLN A 103 5.17 -5.04 0.04
CA GLN A 103 5.34 -6.01 1.13
C GLN A 103 5.86 -5.27 2.36
N PHE A 104 5.21 -5.48 3.49
CA PHE A 104 5.66 -4.89 4.74
C PHE A 104 6.96 -5.56 5.20
N CYS A 105 7.97 -4.74 5.47
CA CYS A 105 9.25 -5.17 6.02
C CYS A 105 9.15 -5.38 7.53
N THR A 106 8.25 -4.65 8.19
CA THR A 106 7.97 -4.74 9.62
C THR A 106 6.46 -4.85 9.83
N ARG A 107 6.05 -5.31 11.02
CA ARG A 107 4.63 -5.27 11.37
C ARG A 107 4.15 -3.81 11.38
N PRO A 108 3.00 -3.49 10.75
CA PRO A 108 2.43 -2.15 10.82
C PRO A 108 2.21 -1.72 12.27
N GLN A 109 2.56 -0.48 12.57
CA GLN A 109 2.32 0.16 13.85
C GLN A 109 1.02 0.94 13.77
N PHE A 110 0.19 0.83 14.82
CA PHE A 110 -1.06 1.56 14.94
C PHE A 110 -0.84 2.64 16.00
N GLU A 111 -0.98 3.89 15.60
CA GLU A 111 -1.09 5.02 16.51
C GLU A 111 -2.57 5.23 16.80
N ILE A 112 -2.92 5.12 18.09
CA ILE A 112 -4.25 5.25 18.68
C ILE A 112 -4.29 6.55 19.46
#